data_AF-A0A803Y8G0-F1
#
_entry.id   AF-A0A803Y8G0-F1
#
_cell.length_a   1.000
_cell.length_b   1.000
_cell.length_c   1.000
_cell.angle_alpha   90.00
_cell.angle_beta   90.00
_cell.angle_gamma   90.00
#
_symmetry.space_group_name_H-M   'P 1'
#
loop_
_entity.id
_entity.type
_entity.pdbx_description
1 polymer ?
#
loop_
_entity_poly.entity_id
_entity_poly.type
_entity_poly.pdbx_seq_one_letter_code
_entity_poly.pdbx_strand_id
1 'polypeptide(L)'
;MCCFVILISLLQFFWVHCAVCCLPVHPLFLTSFPIRVILLEEVGDKMFLVLPVFEKLSPLPMSNCFSHDFCFQYHMSYADKERYENEERPEVQRQILAEIARKLPVYTRTGSGGIRFCDRCQLIKPDRCHHCSVCAMCVLKMDHHCPWVNNCIGFSNYKFFLLFLAYSLLYCLYIAATVFKYFIKYWTGELTNGRSKFHILFLLFLAVMFFVSLMFLFGYHCWLVSRNRSTLEAFSTPVFQNGPDKNGFNLGFVKNLQQVFGEEKKLWLLPIASSDFVAWLLLHIAVKTPASTVCANPVHEKSGSESFLPGKCTAQGV
;
A
#
# COMPACT_ATOMS: atom_id res chain seq x y z
N MET A 1 5.25 27.03 -15.51
CA MET A 1 6.04 26.25 -14.53
C MET A 1 5.53 26.35 -13.10
N CYS A 2 5.21 27.53 -12.54
CA CYS A 2 4.74 27.65 -11.15
C CYS A 2 3.45 26.86 -10.84
N CYS A 3 2.39 26.89 -11.65
CA CYS A 3 1.13 26.19 -11.28
C CYS A 3 1.22 24.66 -11.32
N PHE A 4 2.11 24.09 -12.15
CA PHE A 4 2.39 22.65 -12.20
C PHE A 4 3.12 22.20 -10.93
N VAL A 5 4.10 23.00 -10.49
CA VAL A 5 4.79 22.78 -9.21
C VAL A 5 3.84 22.97 -8.04
N ILE A 6 2.92 23.96 -8.06
CA ILE A 6 1.95 24.19 -6.98
C ILE A 6 0.96 23.04 -6.82
N LEU A 7 0.39 22.50 -7.90
CA LEU A 7 -0.52 21.37 -7.81
C LEU A 7 0.21 20.14 -7.27
N ILE A 8 1.42 19.86 -7.76
CA ILE A 8 2.26 18.78 -7.24
C ILE A 8 2.65 19.05 -5.79
N SER A 9 3.00 20.27 -5.40
CA SER A 9 3.40 20.63 -4.04
C SER A 9 2.23 20.62 -3.06
N LEU A 10 0.99 20.91 -3.48
CA LEU A 10 -0.21 20.82 -2.63
C LEU A 10 -0.71 19.38 -2.51
N LEU A 11 -0.62 18.59 -3.57
CA LEU A 11 -0.84 17.15 -3.54
C LEU A 11 0.24 16.43 -2.73
N GLN A 12 1.50 16.90 -2.81
CA GLN A 12 2.61 16.48 -1.97
C GLN A 12 2.46 16.98 -0.54
N PHE A 13 1.85 18.15 -0.29
CA PHE A 13 1.57 18.63 1.07
C PHE A 13 0.58 17.68 1.77
N PHE A 14 -0.51 17.29 1.08
CA PHE A 14 -1.40 16.24 1.57
C PHE A 14 -0.68 14.91 1.76
N TRP A 15 0.18 14.51 0.82
CA TRP A 15 0.94 13.26 0.91
C TRP A 15 1.96 13.27 2.05
N VAL A 16 2.71 14.36 2.26
CA VAL A 16 3.71 14.51 3.32
C VAL A 16 3.01 14.53 4.67
N HIS A 17 1.89 15.22 4.82
CA HIS A 17 1.12 15.18 6.07
C HIS A 17 0.52 13.79 6.35
N CYS A 18 0.07 13.06 5.31
CA CYS A 18 -0.42 11.68 5.46
C CYS A 18 0.73 10.67 5.69
N ALA A 19 1.89 10.87 5.07
CA ALA A 19 3.07 10.03 5.21
C ALA A 19 3.78 10.22 6.55
N VAL A 20 3.76 11.44 7.11
CA VAL A 20 4.21 11.71 8.49
C VAL A 20 3.34 10.97 9.52
N CYS A 21 2.07 10.70 9.21
CA CYS A 21 1.19 9.87 10.05
C CYS A 21 1.51 8.36 9.98
N CYS A 22 2.39 7.92 9.06
CA CYS A 22 2.88 6.53 8.99
C CYS A 22 4.10 6.26 9.86
N LEU A 23 4.63 7.28 10.55
CA LEU A 23 5.71 7.14 11.51
C LEU A 23 5.13 7.08 12.93
N PRO A 24 5.60 6.19 13.82
CA PRO A 24 5.39 6.35 15.25
C PRO A 24 6.32 7.47 15.73
N VAL A 25 6.04 8.72 15.33
CA VAL A 25 6.83 9.86 15.80
C VAL A 25 6.32 10.29 17.17
N HIS A 26 7.19 10.03 18.14
CA HIS A 26 7.22 10.63 19.47
C HIS A 26 6.73 12.09 19.44
N PRO A 27 5.94 12.57 20.43
CA PRO A 27 5.26 13.87 20.41
C PRO A 27 6.15 15.13 20.36
N LEU A 28 7.48 14.97 20.23
CA LEU A 28 8.46 16.07 20.16
C LEU A 28 8.79 16.52 18.74
N PHE A 29 8.31 15.87 17.68
CA PHE A 29 8.57 16.28 16.28
C PHE A 29 7.57 17.30 15.71
N LEU A 30 6.52 17.65 16.46
CA LEU A 30 5.51 18.64 16.05
C LEU A 30 6.00 20.10 16.15
N THR A 31 7.19 20.36 16.70
CA THR A 31 7.62 21.74 17.06
C THR A 31 8.63 22.38 16.10
N SER A 32 9.05 21.73 15.02
CA SER A 32 10.12 22.26 14.15
C SER A 32 9.72 22.55 12.70
N PHE A 33 8.44 22.47 12.35
CA PHE A 33 7.95 23.05 11.10
C PHE A 33 7.51 24.49 11.36
N PRO A 34 8.24 25.52 10.88
CA PRO A 34 7.67 26.85 10.84
C PRO A 34 6.59 26.86 9.73
N ILE A 35 5.39 26.39 10.07
CA ILE A 35 4.20 26.59 9.24
C ILE A 35 3.85 28.07 9.36
N ARG A 36 4.41 28.90 8.48
CA ARG A 36 3.78 30.20 8.19
C ARG A 36 2.56 29.91 7.31
N VAL A 37 1.40 29.68 7.95
CA VAL A 37 0.10 29.85 7.29
C VAL A 37 -0.02 31.34 6.98
N ILE A 38 0.32 31.74 5.77
CA ILE A 38 0.06 33.10 5.30
C ILE A 38 -1.31 33.07 4.65
N LEU A 39 -2.29 33.65 5.33
CA LEU A 39 -3.63 33.88 4.81
C LEU A 39 -3.52 34.64 3.48
N LEU A 40 -4.38 34.29 2.51
CA LEU A 40 -4.61 35.11 1.33
C LEU A 40 -5.19 36.44 1.81
N GLU A 41 -4.36 37.45 2.01
CA GLU A 41 -4.80 38.80 2.32
C GLU A 41 -4.91 39.60 1.02
N GLU A 42 -6.11 40.05 0.68
CA GLU A 42 -6.35 41.03 -0.37
C GLU A 42 -5.73 42.37 0.07
N VAL A 43 -4.59 42.74 -0.53
CA VAL A 43 -4.03 44.09 -0.41
C VAL A 43 -4.04 44.75 -1.81
N GLY A 44 -5.23 45.25 -2.18
CA GLY A 44 -5.46 45.98 -3.44
C GLY A 44 -5.36 45.15 -4.73
N ASP A 45 -5.15 45.81 -5.88
CA ASP A 45 -5.13 45.22 -7.24
C ASP A 45 -3.94 44.26 -7.54
N LYS A 46 -3.21 43.81 -6.52
CA LYS A 46 -2.04 42.94 -6.69
C LYS A 46 -2.28 41.59 -6.02
N MET A 47 -2.58 40.60 -6.85
CA MET A 47 -2.60 39.19 -6.44
C MET A 47 -1.15 38.70 -6.31
N PHE A 48 -0.65 38.58 -5.08
CA PHE A 48 0.66 38.00 -4.80
C PHE A 48 0.56 36.49 -4.60
N LEU A 49 1.35 35.75 -5.36
CA LEU A 49 1.43 34.30 -5.30
C LEU A 49 2.71 33.93 -4.54
N VAL A 50 2.57 33.72 -3.23
CA VAL A 50 3.70 33.37 -2.35
C VAL A 50 3.85 31.85 -2.32
N LEU A 51 4.96 31.35 -2.85
CA LEU A 51 5.32 29.94 -2.85
C LEU A 51 6.03 29.60 -1.53
N PRO A 52 5.70 28.49 -0.85
CA PRO A 52 6.58 27.95 0.16
C PRO A 52 7.86 27.44 -0.50
N VAL A 53 9.02 27.98 -0.10
CA VAL A 53 10.34 27.43 -0.44
C VAL A 53 10.60 26.30 0.54
N PHE A 54 10.44 25.05 0.10
CA PHE A 54 10.87 23.90 0.88
C PHE A 54 12.33 23.58 0.53
N GLU A 55 13.20 23.76 1.51
CA GLU A 55 14.53 23.20 1.51
C GLU A 55 14.40 21.67 1.45
N LYS A 56 15.22 21.02 0.62
CA LYS A 56 15.22 19.57 0.40
C LYS A 56 15.23 18.82 1.74
N LEU A 57 14.07 18.30 2.16
CA LEU A 57 14.06 17.16 3.05
C LEU A 57 14.62 16.00 2.23
N SER A 58 15.84 15.59 2.57
CA SER A 58 16.38 14.31 2.14
C SER A 58 15.33 13.23 2.41
N PRO A 59 15.08 12.30 1.47
CA PRO A 59 14.14 11.22 1.73
C PRO A 59 14.70 10.42 2.89
N LEU A 60 14.14 10.59 4.08
CA LEU A 60 14.27 9.58 5.11
C LEU A 60 13.73 8.30 4.48
N PRO A 61 14.46 7.18 4.54
CA PRO A 61 13.92 5.93 4.04
C PRO A 61 12.69 5.65 4.90
N MET A 62 11.49 5.87 4.33
CA MET A 62 10.31 5.14 4.74
C MET A 62 10.60 3.68 4.41
N SER A 63 11.45 3.07 5.23
CA SER A 63 11.46 1.64 5.37
C SER A 63 10.01 1.28 5.66
N ASN A 64 9.44 0.44 4.82
CA ASN A 64 8.19 -0.24 5.13
C ASN A 64 8.47 -1.15 6.34
N CYS A 65 8.77 -0.58 7.51
CA CYS A 65 9.33 -1.27 8.66
C CYS A 65 8.43 -2.44 9.06
N PHE A 66 7.11 -2.25 8.96
CA PHE A 66 6.11 -3.30 9.11
C PHE A 66 6.17 -4.42 8.06
N SER A 67 6.42 -4.11 6.78
CA SER A 67 6.61 -5.12 5.74
C SER A 67 7.95 -5.85 5.89
N HIS A 68 8.97 -5.17 6.42
CA HIS A 68 10.30 -5.73 6.64
C HIS A 68 10.28 -6.78 7.76
N ASP A 69 9.65 -6.47 8.90
CA ASP A 69 9.53 -7.42 10.03
C ASP A 69 8.64 -8.61 9.67
N PHE A 70 7.56 -8.38 8.90
CA PHE A 70 6.70 -9.48 8.43
C PHE A 70 7.39 -10.40 7.42
N CYS A 71 8.19 -9.85 6.50
CA CYS A 71 8.96 -10.66 5.58
C CYS A 71 10.00 -11.54 6.29
N PHE A 72 10.46 -11.16 7.49
CA PHE A 72 11.44 -11.93 8.27
C PHE A 72 10.99 -13.37 8.55
N GLN A 73 9.70 -13.61 8.78
CA GLN A 73 9.18 -14.98 8.97
C GLN A 73 9.29 -15.87 7.72
N TYR A 74 9.38 -15.25 6.54
CA TYR A 74 9.47 -15.93 5.25
C TYR A 74 10.90 -16.04 4.73
N HIS A 75 11.86 -15.45 5.43
CA HIS A 75 13.27 -15.63 5.13
C HIS A 75 13.67 -17.07 5.38
N MET A 76 14.53 -17.58 4.52
CA MET A 76 15.14 -18.89 4.73
C MET A 76 16.03 -18.84 5.97
N SER A 77 15.98 -19.91 6.77
CA SER A 77 16.98 -20.10 7.81
C SER A 77 18.37 -20.21 7.18
N TYR A 78 19.42 -19.93 7.95
CA TYR A 78 20.79 -20.05 7.45
C TYR A 78 21.07 -21.45 6.87
N ALA A 79 20.65 -22.50 7.58
CA ALA A 79 20.81 -23.88 7.14
C ALA A 79 20.00 -24.20 5.86
N ASP A 80 18.77 -23.69 5.74
CA ASP A 80 17.97 -23.86 4.53
C ASP A 80 18.60 -23.18 3.32
N LYS A 81 19.13 -21.97 3.55
CA LYS A 81 19.80 -21.17 2.52
C LYS A 81 21.05 -21.88 2.01
N GLU A 82 21.91 -22.33 2.92
CA GLU A 82 23.13 -23.08 2.58
C GLU A 82 22.79 -24.37 1.79
N ARG A 83 21.76 -25.12 2.22
CA ARG A 83 21.29 -26.31 1.50
C ARG A 83 20.80 -26.00 0.09
N TYR A 84 20.13 -24.86 -0.10
CA TYR A 84 19.63 -24.44 -1.41
C TYR A 84 20.76 -23.95 -2.33
N GLU A 85 21.65 -23.12 -1.81
CA GLU A 85 22.77 -22.54 -2.58
C GLU A 85 23.81 -23.57 -3.00
N ASN A 86 24.04 -24.61 -2.18
CA ASN A 86 24.99 -25.68 -2.48
C ASN A 86 24.44 -26.78 -3.41
N GLU A 87 23.14 -26.79 -3.71
CA GLU A 87 22.54 -27.81 -4.56
C GLU A 87 22.49 -27.34 -6.02
N GLU A 88 23.12 -28.08 -6.92
CA GLU A 88 23.19 -27.76 -8.35
C GLU A 88 21.97 -28.26 -9.13
N ARG A 89 21.26 -29.28 -8.62
CA ARG A 89 20.13 -29.91 -9.34
C ARG A 89 18.84 -29.12 -9.12
N PRO A 90 18.22 -28.58 -10.20
CA PRO A 90 17.01 -27.74 -10.06
C PRO A 90 15.81 -28.44 -9.43
N GLU A 91 15.67 -29.76 -9.64
CA GLU A 91 14.56 -30.52 -9.05
C GLU A 91 14.69 -30.67 -7.53
N VAL A 92 15.91 -30.79 -7.02
CA VAL A 92 16.17 -30.86 -5.58
C VAL A 92 16.00 -29.49 -4.94
N GLN A 93 16.46 -28.42 -5.60
CA GLN A 93 16.16 -27.04 -5.17
C GLN A 93 14.66 -26.79 -5.04
N ARG A 94 13.85 -27.24 -6.00
CA ARG A 94 12.38 -27.15 -5.92
C ARG A 94 11.80 -27.92 -4.73
N GLN A 95 12.35 -29.10 -4.42
CA GLN A 95 11.94 -29.89 -3.25
C GLN A 95 12.27 -29.18 -1.94
N ILE A 96 13.47 -28.58 -1.82
CA ILE A 96 13.88 -27.78 -0.65
C ILE A 96 12.90 -26.62 -0.44
N LEU A 97 12.61 -25.85 -1.49
CA LEU A 97 11.65 -24.74 -1.42
C LEU A 97 10.25 -25.22 -1.03
N ALA A 98 9.80 -26.38 -1.53
CA ALA A 98 8.52 -26.98 -1.18
C ALA A 98 8.46 -27.44 0.28
N GLU A 99 9.54 -28.00 0.81
CA GLU A 99 9.65 -28.40 2.22
C GLU A 99 9.52 -27.20 3.16
N ILE A 100 10.22 -26.11 2.86
CA ILE A 100 10.17 -24.85 3.62
C ILE A 100 8.75 -24.25 3.54
N ALA A 101 8.20 -24.16 2.33
CA ALA A 101 6.88 -23.59 2.09
C ALA A 101 5.74 -24.34 2.82
N ARG A 102 5.88 -25.64 3.08
CA ARG A 102 4.90 -26.44 3.84
C ARG A 102 4.71 -25.95 5.28
N LYS A 103 5.72 -25.27 5.84
CA LYS A 103 5.67 -24.67 7.18
C LYS A 103 5.08 -23.26 7.18
N LEU A 104 4.74 -22.72 6.01
CA LEU A 104 4.31 -21.34 5.81
C LEU A 104 2.89 -21.28 5.25
N PRO A 105 2.14 -20.20 5.54
CA PRO A 105 0.78 -19.98 5.04
C PRO A 105 0.81 -19.48 3.57
N VAL A 106 1.25 -20.33 2.64
CA VAL A 106 1.39 -19.97 1.21
C VAL A 106 0.54 -20.86 0.32
N TYR A 107 -0.49 -20.28 -0.28
CA TYR A 107 -1.50 -20.98 -1.08
C TYR A 107 -1.32 -20.79 -2.58
N THR A 108 -0.55 -19.77 -3.00
CA THR A 108 -0.27 -19.49 -4.41
C THR A 108 1.02 -20.13 -4.91
N ARG A 109 1.10 -20.36 -6.22
CA ARG A 109 2.22 -21.00 -6.93
C ARG A 109 2.63 -20.18 -8.17
N THR A 110 3.75 -20.55 -8.77
CA THR A 110 4.15 -20.05 -10.09
C THR A 110 3.24 -20.62 -11.18
N GLY A 111 3.33 -20.10 -12.41
CA GLY A 111 2.60 -20.66 -13.56
C GLY A 111 2.95 -22.12 -13.87
N SER A 112 4.13 -22.58 -13.46
CA SER A 112 4.58 -23.97 -13.57
C SER A 112 4.21 -24.84 -12.35
N GLY A 113 3.46 -24.30 -11.37
CA GLY A 113 3.09 -25.01 -10.14
C GLY A 113 4.16 -25.01 -9.03
N GLY A 114 5.33 -24.39 -9.26
CA GLY A 114 6.41 -24.28 -8.29
C GLY A 114 6.14 -23.28 -7.17
N ILE A 115 6.99 -23.30 -6.14
CA ILE A 115 6.95 -22.32 -5.04
C ILE A 115 7.42 -20.96 -5.55
N ARG A 116 6.71 -19.89 -5.14
CA ARG A 116 7.09 -18.52 -5.47
C ARG A 116 8.26 -18.09 -4.58
N PHE A 117 9.47 -18.10 -5.12
CA PHE A 117 10.70 -17.72 -4.40
C PHE A 117 11.27 -16.38 -4.92
N CYS A 118 12.06 -15.70 -4.09
CA CYS A 118 12.82 -14.51 -4.46
C CYS A 118 14.32 -14.73 -4.25
N ASP A 119 15.08 -14.95 -5.33
CA ASP A 119 16.54 -15.16 -5.22
C ASP A 119 17.28 -13.94 -4.66
N ARG A 120 16.83 -12.72 -4.98
CA ARG A 120 17.45 -11.48 -4.48
C ARG A 120 17.28 -11.26 -2.98
N CYS A 121 16.12 -11.64 -2.45
CA CYS A 121 15.78 -11.41 -1.04
C CYS A 121 15.94 -12.68 -0.20
N GLN A 122 16.20 -13.84 -0.81
CA GLN A 122 16.34 -15.14 -0.15
C GLN A 122 15.15 -15.47 0.76
N LEU A 123 13.95 -15.30 0.23
CA LEU A 123 12.68 -15.55 0.94
C LEU A 123 11.64 -16.24 0.07
N ILE A 124 10.80 -17.05 0.71
CA ILE A 124 9.59 -17.61 0.09
C ILE A 124 8.56 -16.48 0.01
N LYS A 125 8.16 -16.07 -1.19
CA LYS A 125 7.24 -14.93 -1.36
C LYS A 125 5.89 -15.27 -0.71
N PRO A 126 5.42 -14.49 0.28
CA PRO A 126 4.04 -14.58 0.73
C PRO A 126 3.06 -14.44 -0.44
N ASP A 127 1.85 -14.92 -0.25
CA ASP A 127 0.80 -14.71 -1.24
C ASP A 127 0.64 -13.22 -1.52
N ARG A 128 0.48 -12.87 -2.81
CA ARG A 128 0.36 -11.47 -3.29
C ARG A 128 1.62 -10.60 -3.10
N CYS A 129 2.72 -11.14 -2.56
CA CYS A 129 3.99 -10.42 -2.44
C CYS A 129 4.78 -10.46 -3.77
N HIS A 130 5.37 -9.33 -4.18
CA HIS A 130 6.22 -9.26 -5.37
C HIS A 130 7.51 -8.47 -5.07
N HIS A 131 8.59 -8.80 -5.77
CA HIS A 131 9.85 -8.05 -5.66
C HIS A 131 9.79 -6.84 -6.59
N CYS A 132 9.99 -5.65 -6.04
CA CYS A 132 10.18 -4.45 -6.84
C CYS A 132 11.69 -4.18 -6.98
N SER A 133 12.18 -4.16 -8.22
CA SER A 133 13.59 -3.85 -8.50
C SER A 133 13.97 -2.42 -8.14
N VAL A 134 13.04 -1.46 -8.27
CA VAL A 134 13.28 -0.04 -7.93
C VAL A 134 13.39 0.15 -6.41
N CYS A 135 12.47 -0.45 -5.65
CA CYS A 135 12.52 -0.44 -4.19
C CYS A 135 13.56 -1.43 -3.63
N ALA A 136 14.17 -2.28 -4.49
CA ALA A 136 15.12 -3.35 -4.14
C ALA A 136 14.65 -4.31 -3.03
N MET A 137 13.34 -4.51 -2.89
CA MET A 137 12.76 -5.31 -1.82
C MET A 137 11.48 -6.02 -2.25
N CYS A 138 11.12 -7.07 -1.51
CA CYS A 138 9.80 -7.69 -1.59
C CYS A 138 8.76 -6.81 -0.89
N VAL A 139 7.65 -6.54 -1.59
CA VAL A 139 6.55 -5.70 -1.13
C VAL A 139 5.30 -6.58 -0.99
N LEU A 140 4.75 -6.64 0.23
CA LEU A 140 3.53 -7.39 0.53
C LEU A 140 2.33 -6.77 -0.19
N LYS A 141 1.46 -7.61 -0.78
CA LYS A 141 0.30 -7.21 -1.59
C LYS A 141 0.67 -6.07 -2.56
N MET A 142 1.79 -6.22 -3.26
CA MET A 142 2.30 -5.19 -4.17
C MET A 142 1.25 -4.90 -5.24
N ASP A 143 0.92 -3.63 -5.41
CA ASP A 143 0.06 -3.17 -6.48
C ASP A 143 0.90 -2.65 -7.65
N HIS A 144 1.72 -1.63 -7.42
CA HIS A 144 2.66 -1.10 -8.41
C HIS A 144 3.75 -0.24 -7.73
N HIS A 145 4.83 0.03 -8.46
CA HIS A 145 5.75 1.11 -8.08
C HIS A 145 5.23 2.41 -8.70
N CYS A 146 5.00 3.43 -7.89
CA CYS A 146 4.44 4.69 -8.37
C CYS A 146 5.52 5.79 -8.37
N PRO A 147 5.98 6.23 -9.55
CA PRO A 147 6.99 7.27 -9.66
C PRO A 147 6.54 8.62 -9.05
N TRP A 148 5.23 8.90 -9.09
CA TRP A 148 4.65 10.17 -8.63
C TRP A 148 4.78 10.37 -7.11
N VAL A 149 4.75 9.29 -6.34
CA VAL A 149 4.97 9.31 -4.89
C VAL A 149 6.35 8.77 -4.50
N ASN A 150 7.18 8.44 -5.50
CA ASN A 150 8.51 7.84 -5.35
C ASN A 150 8.53 6.67 -4.34
N ASN A 151 7.52 5.81 -4.39
CA ASN A 151 7.38 4.69 -3.48
C ASN A 151 6.57 3.54 -4.11
N CYS A 152 6.79 2.34 -3.59
CA CYS A 152 5.96 1.18 -3.89
C CYS A 152 4.59 1.33 -3.20
N ILE A 153 3.51 1.09 -3.95
CA ILE A 153 2.15 0.96 -3.45
C ILE A 153 1.89 -0.52 -3.18
N GLY A 154 1.54 -0.85 -1.94
CA GLY A 154 1.30 -2.21 -1.49
C GLY A 154 0.43 -2.24 -0.23
N PHE A 155 0.53 -3.31 0.56
CA PHE A 155 -0.32 -3.53 1.73
C PHE A 155 -0.35 -2.33 2.70
N SER A 156 0.82 -1.83 3.10
CA SER A 156 1.00 -0.76 4.10
C SER A 156 0.40 0.59 3.73
N ASN A 157 0.24 0.89 2.44
CA ASN A 157 -0.10 2.24 1.99
C ASN A 157 -1.20 2.29 0.93
N TYR A 158 -1.84 1.17 0.59
CA TYR A 158 -2.91 1.17 -0.41
C TYR A 158 -4.08 2.06 -0.02
N LYS A 159 -4.51 2.04 1.26
CA LYS A 159 -5.55 2.94 1.78
C LYS A 159 -5.20 4.41 1.54
N PHE A 160 -3.97 4.80 1.90
CA PHE A 160 -3.50 6.18 1.74
C PHE A 160 -3.44 6.59 0.27
N PHE A 161 -3.01 5.68 -0.61
CA PHE A 161 -3.01 5.92 -2.05
C PHE A 161 -4.43 6.14 -2.61
N LEU A 162 -5.42 5.34 -2.19
CA LEU A 162 -6.82 5.53 -2.61
C LEU A 162 -7.38 6.87 -2.12
N LEU A 163 -7.11 7.23 -0.86
CA LEU A 163 -7.52 8.52 -0.30
C LEU A 163 -6.82 9.68 -1.00
N PHE A 164 -5.54 9.55 -1.31
CA PHE A 164 -4.80 10.51 -2.11
C PHE A 164 -5.48 10.75 -3.47
N LEU A 165 -5.84 9.69 -4.21
CA LEU A 165 -6.56 9.82 -5.48
C LEU A 165 -7.92 10.50 -5.31
N ALA A 166 -8.70 10.09 -4.31
CA ALA A 166 -10.03 10.65 -4.04
C ALA A 166 -9.96 12.15 -3.68
N TYR A 167 -9.06 12.54 -2.78
CA TYR A 167 -8.89 13.94 -2.40
C TYR A 167 -8.29 14.78 -3.52
N SER A 168 -7.40 14.21 -4.35
CA SER A 168 -6.89 14.88 -5.54
C SER A 168 -8.00 15.20 -6.55
N LEU A 169 -8.94 14.26 -6.73
CA LEU A 169 -10.12 14.47 -7.57
C LEU A 169 -11.03 15.58 -7.04
N LEU A 170 -11.35 15.54 -5.76
CA LEU A 170 -12.17 16.58 -5.11
C LEU A 170 -11.49 17.95 -5.19
N TYR A 171 -10.16 18.00 -5.03
CA TYR A 171 -9.40 19.23 -5.15
C TYR A 171 -9.39 19.79 -6.58
N CYS A 172 -9.19 18.94 -7.59
CA CYS A 172 -9.28 19.37 -8.98
C CYS A 172 -10.68 19.87 -9.33
N LEU A 173 -11.73 19.20 -8.85
CA LEU A 173 -13.11 19.63 -9.03
C LEU A 173 -13.39 20.97 -8.35
N TYR A 174 -12.90 21.17 -7.12
CA TYR A 174 -13.02 22.43 -6.39
C TYR A 174 -12.33 23.59 -7.14
N ILE A 175 -11.10 23.39 -7.62
CA ILE A 175 -10.40 24.39 -8.43
C ILE A 175 -11.21 24.67 -9.70
N ALA A 176 -11.62 23.65 -10.45
CA ALA A 176 -12.37 23.83 -11.69
C ALA A 176 -13.66 24.64 -11.45
N ALA A 177 -14.45 24.29 -10.44
CA ALA A 177 -15.70 24.98 -10.12
C ALA A 177 -15.48 26.44 -9.70
N THR A 178 -14.49 26.71 -8.85
CA THR A 178 -14.20 28.07 -8.37
C THR A 178 -13.60 28.96 -9.47
N VAL A 179 -12.67 28.42 -10.27
CA VAL A 179 -12.01 29.13 -11.37
C VAL A 179 -12.97 29.36 -12.54
N PHE A 180 -13.94 28.46 -12.78
CA PHE A 180 -14.92 28.60 -13.86
C PHE A 180 -15.74 29.89 -13.74
N LYS A 181 -16.09 30.32 -12.53
CA LYS A 181 -16.76 31.62 -12.30
C LYS A 181 -15.92 32.79 -12.85
N TYR A 182 -14.61 32.79 -12.58
CA TYR A 182 -13.71 33.83 -13.08
C TYR A 182 -13.48 33.72 -14.59
N PHE A 183 -13.44 32.51 -15.13
CA PHE A 183 -13.38 32.28 -16.57
C PHE A 183 -14.55 32.98 -17.28
N ILE A 184 -15.79 32.82 -16.79
CA ILE A 184 -16.96 33.51 -17.34
C ILE A 184 -16.77 35.03 -17.29
N LYS A 185 -16.36 35.60 -16.14
CA LYS A 185 -16.13 37.05 -16.01
C LYS A 185 -15.10 37.62 -16.99
N TYR A 186 -14.03 36.88 -17.30
CA TYR A 186 -13.05 37.29 -18.32
C TYR A 186 -13.59 37.17 -19.74
N TRP A 187 -14.58 36.31 -19.98
CA TRP A 187 -15.18 36.10 -21.30
C TRP A 187 -16.38 37.00 -21.57
N THR A 188 -17.08 37.45 -20.52
CA THR A 188 -18.14 38.47 -20.59
C THR A 188 -17.60 39.90 -20.62
N GLY A 189 -16.30 40.09 -20.39
CA GLY A 189 -15.64 41.40 -20.42
C GLY A 189 -15.69 42.18 -19.10
N GLU A 190 -16.21 41.59 -18.02
CA GLU A 190 -16.22 42.21 -16.68
C GLU A 190 -14.82 42.39 -16.09
N LEU A 191 -13.88 41.53 -16.47
CA LEU A 191 -12.47 41.59 -16.05
C LEU A 191 -11.56 41.76 -17.27
N THR A 192 -10.66 42.73 -17.22
CA THR A 192 -9.82 43.13 -18.38
C THR A 192 -8.33 42.87 -18.20
N ASN A 193 -7.87 42.46 -17.01
CA ASN A 193 -6.45 42.19 -16.76
C ASN A 193 -5.97 40.92 -17.50
N GLY A 194 -5.16 41.11 -18.55
CA GLY A 194 -4.68 40.04 -19.42
C GLY A 194 -3.76 39.02 -18.73
N ARG A 195 -2.98 39.42 -17.72
CA ARG A 195 -2.07 38.51 -17.01
C ARG A 195 -2.83 37.48 -16.18
N SER A 196 -3.83 37.93 -15.43
CA SER A 196 -4.70 37.05 -14.65
C SER A 196 -5.59 36.18 -15.53
N LYS A 197 -6.04 36.68 -16.70
CA LYS A 197 -6.75 35.86 -17.70
C LYS A 197 -5.95 34.61 -18.12
N PHE A 198 -4.66 34.76 -18.40
CA PHE A 198 -3.79 33.63 -18.76
C PHE A 198 -3.66 32.62 -17.61
N HIS A 199 -3.46 33.09 -16.38
CA HIS A 199 -3.37 32.22 -15.20
C HIS A 199 -4.66 31.43 -14.94
N ILE A 200 -5.82 32.07 -15.08
CA ILE A 200 -7.14 31.42 -14.92
C ILE A 200 -7.35 30.34 -15.98
N LEU A 201 -7.05 30.63 -17.25
CA LEU A 201 -7.14 29.64 -18.33
C LEU A 201 -6.22 28.44 -18.08
N PHE A 202 -4.97 28.72 -17.70
CA PHE A 202 -3.99 27.67 -17.43
C PHE A 202 -4.38 26.79 -16.23
N LEU A 203 -4.85 27.40 -15.15
CA LEU A 203 -5.32 26.67 -13.96
C LEU A 203 -6.55 25.81 -14.27
N LEU A 204 -7.52 26.34 -15.02
CA LEU A 204 -8.70 25.58 -15.43
C LEU A 204 -8.31 24.38 -16.31
N PHE A 205 -7.44 24.60 -17.30
CA PHE A 205 -6.95 23.53 -18.17
C PHE A 205 -6.25 22.43 -17.38
N LEU A 206 -5.32 22.79 -16.48
CA LEU A 206 -4.63 21.81 -15.64
C LEU A 206 -5.60 21.05 -14.73
N ALA A 207 -6.52 21.76 -14.06
CA ALA A 207 -7.50 21.14 -13.16
C ALA A 207 -8.37 20.11 -13.90
N VAL A 208 -8.89 20.45 -15.08
CA VAL A 208 -9.71 19.52 -15.88
C VAL A 208 -8.88 18.33 -16.39
N MET A 209 -7.67 18.57 -16.91
CA MET A 209 -6.79 17.50 -17.40
C MET A 209 -6.45 16.48 -16.31
N PHE A 210 -6.06 16.96 -15.12
CA PHE A 210 -5.77 16.09 -13.98
C PHE A 210 -7.03 15.42 -13.45
N PHE A 211 -8.16 16.12 -13.37
CA PHE A 211 -9.44 15.53 -12.95
C PHE A 211 -9.81 14.33 -13.82
N VAL A 212 -9.80 14.49 -15.14
CA VAL A 212 -10.14 13.41 -16.08
C VAL A 212 -9.17 12.23 -15.92
N SER A 213 -7.86 12.49 -15.88
CA SER A 213 -6.85 11.45 -15.71
C SER A 213 -7.01 10.67 -14.40
N LEU A 214 -7.19 11.39 -13.29
CA LEU A 214 -7.38 10.81 -11.97
C LEU A 214 -8.70 10.07 -11.85
N MET A 215 -9.75 10.48 -12.59
CA MET A 215 -11.06 9.86 -12.53
C MET A 215 -10.99 8.43 -13.08
N PHE A 216 -10.28 8.23 -14.20
CA PHE A 216 -10.06 6.89 -14.74
C PHE A 216 -9.20 6.02 -13.81
N LEU A 217 -8.12 6.58 -13.26
CA LEU A 217 -7.24 5.85 -12.35
C LEU A 217 -7.98 5.45 -11.06
N PHE A 218 -8.67 6.39 -10.43
CA PHE A 218 -9.47 6.14 -9.23
C PHE A 218 -10.58 5.14 -9.50
N GLY A 219 -11.32 5.28 -10.60
CA GLY A 219 -12.38 4.33 -10.99
C GLY A 219 -11.84 2.91 -11.20
N TYR A 220 -10.68 2.77 -11.84
CA TYR A 220 -10.01 1.48 -11.99
C TYR A 220 -9.64 0.87 -10.64
N HIS A 221 -9.08 1.65 -9.72
CA HIS A 221 -8.75 1.18 -8.39
C HIS A 221 -9.97 0.86 -7.53
N CYS A 222 -11.08 1.60 -7.66
CA CYS A 222 -12.35 1.24 -7.04
C CYS A 222 -12.83 -0.14 -7.53
N TRP A 223 -12.71 -0.42 -8.83
CA TRP A 223 -13.02 -1.74 -9.37
C TRP A 223 -12.09 -2.83 -8.80
N LEU A 224 -10.78 -2.58 -8.73
CA LEU A 224 -9.82 -3.51 -8.12
C LEU A 224 -10.15 -3.84 -6.66
N VAL A 225 -10.42 -2.81 -5.85
CA VAL A 225 -10.84 -2.97 -4.45
C VAL A 225 -12.13 -3.79 -4.37
N SER A 226 -13.13 -3.49 -5.20
CA SER A 226 -14.40 -4.23 -5.21
C SER A 226 -14.24 -5.73 -5.49
N ARG A 227 -13.17 -6.13 -6.18
CA ARG A 227 -12.85 -7.52 -6.53
C ARG A 227 -11.71 -8.12 -5.68
N ASN A 228 -11.16 -7.35 -4.75
CA ASN A 228 -9.97 -7.67 -3.96
C ASN A 228 -8.76 -8.10 -4.80
N ARG A 229 -8.44 -7.33 -5.83
CA ARG A 229 -7.30 -7.58 -6.71
C ARG A 229 -6.27 -6.46 -6.59
N SER A 230 -5.00 -6.80 -6.71
CA SER A 230 -3.98 -5.82 -7.05
C SER A 230 -3.94 -5.59 -8.56
N THR A 231 -3.30 -4.52 -9.01
CA THR A 231 -3.03 -4.27 -10.43
C THR A 231 -2.29 -5.46 -11.07
N LEU A 232 -1.26 -5.99 -10.39
CA LEU A 232 -0.53 -7.18 -10.87
C LEU A 232 -1.45 -8.40 -11.07
N GLU A 233 -2.36 -8.66 -10.13
CA GLU A 233 -3.31 -9.78 -10.22
C GLU A 233 -4.39 -9.57 -11.29
N ALA A 234 -4.70 -8.31 -11.63
CA ALA A 234 -5.62 -7.99 -12.71
C ALA A 234 -5.04 -8.36 -14.08
N PHE A 235 -3.72 -8.20 -14.26
CA PHE A 235 -3.00 -8.58 -15.48
C PHE A 235 -2.51 -10.03 -15.49
N SER A 236 -2.17 -10.59 -14.33
CA SER A 236 -1.65 -11.96 -14.18
C SER A 236 -2.43 -12.70 -13.10
N THR A 237 -3.29 -13.62 -13.53
CA THR A 237 -4.13 -14.40 -12.62
C THR A 237 -3.28 -15.20 -11.64
N PRO A 238 -3.50 -15.09 -10.32
CA PRO A 238 -2.80 -15.91 -9.34
C PRO A 238 -3.16 -17.38 -9.51
N VAL A 239 -2.16 -18.25 -9.41
CA VAL A 239 -2.32 -19.71 -9.50
C VAL A 239 -2.41 -20.29 -8.11
N PHE A 240 -3.52 -20.93 -7.79
CA PHE A 240 -3.72 -21.69 -6.55
C PHE A 240 -3.46 -23.18 -6.81
N GLN A 241 -3.54 -24.00 -5.76
CA GLN A 241 -3.39 -25.47 -5.88
C GLN A 241 -4.42 -26.08 -6.86
N ASN A 242 -5.62 -25.52 -6.95
CA ASN A 242 -6.68 -25.97 -7.85
C ASN A 242 -6.60 -25.33 -9.25
N GLY A 243 -5.52 -24.60 -9.56
CA GLY A 243 -5.32 -23.88 -10.81
C GLY A 243 -5.51 -22.35 -10.71
N PRO A 244 -5.47 -21.64 -11.86
CA PRO A 244 -5.61 -20.20 -11.91
C PRO A 244 -7.01 -19.74 -11.50
N ASP A 245 -7.10 -18.80 -10.55
CA ASP A 245 -8.38 -18.22 -10.12
C ASP A 245 -8.27 -16.70 -9.91
N LYS A 246 -8.94 -15.94 -10.78
CA LYS A 246 -8.95 -14.47 -10.74
C LYS A 246 -9.78 -13.92 -9.58
N ASN A 247 -10.59 -14.75 -8.92
CA ASN A 247 -11.42 -14.41 -7.78
C ASN A 247 -10.95 -15.09 -6.48
N GLY A 248 -9.80 -15.76 -6.46
CA GLY A 248 -9.39 -16.58 -5.32
C GLY A 248 -9.18 -15.81 -4.01
N PHE A 249 -9.11 -14.47 -4.05
CA PHE A 249 -9.07 -13.58 -2.89
C PHE A 249 -10.35 -12.77 -2.66
N ASN A 250 -11.37 -12.91 -3.52
CA ASN A 250 -12.62 -12.15 -3.42
C ASN A 250 -13.51 -12.72 -2.31
N LEU A 251 -13.84 -11.90 -1.31
CA LEU A 251 -14.69 -12.29 -0.17
C LEU A 251 -16.09 -11.67 -0.20
N GLY A 252 -16.43 -11.00 -1.31
CA GLY A 252 -17.64 -10.18 -1.44
C GLY A 252 -17.37 -8.70 -1.19
N PHE A 253 -18.21 -7.84 -1.77
CA PHE A 253 -17.96 -6.40 -1.89
C PHE A 253 -17.62 -5.70 -0.57
N VAL A 254 -18.41 -5.93 0.48
CA VAL A 254 -18.24 -5.28 1.79
C VAL A 254 -16.93 -5.75 2.46
N LYS A 255 -16.68 -7.05 2.48
CA LYS A 255 -15.46 -7.62 3.08
C LYS A 255 -14.21 -7.17 2.34
N ASN A 256 -14.28 -7.04 1.02
CA ASN A 256 -13.15 -6.53 0.22
C ASN A 256 -12.81 -5.07 0.57
N LEU A 257 -13.82 -4.23 0.80
CA LEU A 257 -13.61 -2.86 1.27
C LEU A 257 -13.03 -2.84 2.68
N GLN A 258 -13.57 -3.64 3.60
CA GLN A 258 -13.08 -3.75 4.97
C GLN A 258 -11.60 -4.19 5.01
N GLN A 259 -11.14 -5.06 4.10
CA GLN A 259 -9.72 -5.43 4.01
C GLN A 259 -8.78 -4.26 3.69
N VAL A 260 -9.28 -3.15 3.14
CA VAL A 260 -8.47 -1.98 2.80
C VAL A 260 -8.69 -0.85 3.80
N PHE A 261 -9.94 -0.60 4.18
CA PHE A 261 -10.31 0.56 4.99
C PHE A 261 -10.50 0.27 6.49
N GLY A 262 -10.54 -1.01 6.89
CA GLY A 262 -10.85 -1.48 8.24
C GLY A 262 -12.34 -1.64 8.53
N GLU A 263 -12.68 -2.18 9.70
CA GLU A 263 -14.07 -2.36 10.13
C GLU A 263 -14.74 -1.03 10.54
N GLU A 264 -13.94 -0.12 11.10
CA GLU A 264 -14.41 1.18 11.59
C GLU A 264 -14.68 2.18 10.45
N LYS A 265 -15.92 2.22 9.96
CA LYS A 265 -16.37 3.11 8.87
C LYS A 265 -16.05 4.59 9.07
N LYS A 266 -16.01 5.07 10.32
CA LYS A 266 -15.69 6.47 10.67
C LYS A 266 -14.26 6.86 10.25
N LEU A 267 -13.35 5.88 10.21
CA LEU A 267 -11.95 6.09 9.86
C LEU A 267 -11.66 5.87 8.36
N TRP A 268 -12.67 5.51 7.56
CA TRP A 268 -12.47 5.18 6.15
C TRP A 268 -11.91 6.35 5.34
N LEU A 269 -12.42 7.55 5.60
CA LEU A 269 -11.99 8.77 4.91
C LEU A 269 -10.71 9.37 5.52
N LEU A 270 -10.32 8.94 6.72
CA LEU A 270 -9.15 9.49 7.39
C LEU A 270 -7.88 8.73 6.95
N PRO A 271 -6.78 9.45 6.68
CA PRO A 271 -5.49 8.85 6.35
C PRO A 271 -4.77 8.36 7.62
N ILE A 272 -5.46 7.52 8.38
CA ILE A 272 -4.95 6.86 9.58
C ILE A 272 -4.94 5.36 9.31
N ALA A 273 -3.89 4.66 9.75
CA ALA A 273 -3.86 3.20 9.73
C ALA A 273 -5.08 2.68 10.51
N SER A 274 -5.89 1.83 9.89
CA SER A 274 -7.00 1.19 10.61
C SER A 274 -6.44 0.27 11.69
N SER A 275 -7.07 0.27 12.87
CA SER A 275 -6.74 -0.52 14.07
C SER A 275 -6.53 -2.01 13.75
N ASP A 276 -7.30 -2.53 12.79
CA ASP A 276 -7.26 -3.92 12.32
C ASP A 276 -6.10 -4.23 11.37
N PHE A 277 -5.29 -3.25 10.94
CA PHE A 277 -4.19 -3.44 9.99
C PHE A 277 -3.13 -4.43 10.49
N VAL A 278 -2.88 -4.42 11.82
CA VAL A 278 -1.93 -5.31 12.51
C VAL A 278 -2.59 -6.65 12.87
N ALA A 279 -3.83 -6.62 13.35
CA ALA A 279 -4.59 -7.83 13.70
C ALA A 279 -4.95 -8.67 12.47
N TRP A 280 -5.26 -8.03 11.33
CA TRP A 280 -5.59 -8.68 10.06
C TRP A 280 -4.40 -9.42 9.46
N LEU A 281 -3.18 -8.86 9.57
CA LEU A 281 -1.93 -9.53 9.18
C LEU A 281 -1.73 -10.83 9.98
N LEU A 282 -2.04 -10.80 11.28
CA LEU A 282 -1.93 -11.95 12.19
C LEU A 282 -3.07 -12.96 12.00
N LEU A 283 -4.31 -12.52 11.73
CA LEU A 283 -5.47 -13.40 11.63
C LEU A 283 -5.65 -14.04 10.24
N HIS A 284 -5.41 -13.34 9.13
CA HIS A 284 -5.77 -13.85 7.79
C HIS A 284 -4.70 -14.77 7.16
N ILE A 285 -3.56 -14.91 7.83
CA ILE A 285 -2.65 -16.05 7.68
C ILE A 285 -3.25 -17.34 8.28
N ALA A 286 -4.12 -17.24 9.29
CA ALA A 286 -4.70 -18.39 9.98
C ALA A 286 -6.01 -18.92 9.35
N VAL A 287 -6.70 -18.16 8.49
CA VAL A 287 -8.09 -18.47 8.04
C VAL A 287 -8.18 -19.51 6.90
N LYS A 288 -7.09 -20.19 6.54
CA LYS A 288 -7.16 -21.44 5.77
C LYS A 288 -6.60 -22.65 6.52
N THR A 289 -6.60 -22.61 7.85
CA THR A 289 -6.58 -23.85 8.63
C THR A 289 -8.03 -24.31 8.83
N PRO A 290 -8.39 -25.55 8.46
CA PRO A 290 -9.58 -26.17 9.02
C PRO A 290 -9.45 -26.15 10.54
N ALA A 291 -10.54 -25.87 11.25
CA ALA A 291 -10.60 -25.68 12.70
C ALA A 291 -10.28 -26.95 13.54
N SER A 292 -9.52 -27.92 13.03
CA SER A 292 -9.29 -29.21 13.69
C SER A 292 -7.89 -29.40 14.30
N THR A 293 -7.02 -28.39 14.36
CA THR A 293 -5.66 -28.60 14.88
C THR A 293 -5.05 -27.46 15.71
N VAL A 294 -5.86 -26.76 16.50
CA VAL A 294 -5.33 -25.89 17.57
C VAL A 294 -5.75 -26.48 18.92
N CYS A 295 -5.10 -27.56 19.31
CA CYS A 295 -4.92 -27.87 20.72
C CYS A 295 -3.56 -27.32 21.11
N ALA A 296 -3.53 -26.15 21.74
CA ALA A 296 -2.35 -25.66 22.45
C ALA A 296 -2.83 -25.05 23.77
N ASN A 297 -2.86 -25.89 24.80
CA ASN A 297 -2.83 -25.41 26.18
C ASN A 297 -1.51 -24.64 26.39
N PRO A 298 -1.52 -23.52 27.15
CA PRO A 298 -0.31 -22.82 27.49
C PRO A 298 0.51 -23.67 28.47
N VAL A 299 1.67 -24.16 28.02
CA VAL A 299 2.63 -24.85 28.88
C VAL A 299 3.48 -23.80 29.58
N HIS A 300 3.28 -23.67 30.89
CA HIS A 300 4.22 -23.01 31.80
C HIS A 300 5.49 -23.86 31.89
N GLU A 301 6.62 -23.24 31.56
CA GLU A 301 7.96 -23.79 31.66
C GLU A 301 8.37 -23.93 33.14
N LYS A 302 8.60 -25.17 33.59
CA LYS A 302 9.45 -25.45 34.76
C LYS A 302 10.36 -26.64 34.46
N SER A 303 11.64 -26.39 34.69
CA SER A 303 12.81 -27.28 34.64
C SER A 303 12.62 -28.64 35.31
N GLY A 304 13.15 -29.70 34.70
CA GLY A 304 13.39 -30.97 35.39
C GLY A 304 13.59 -32.14 34.42
N SER A 305 14.74 -32.79 34.52
CA SER A 305 15.13 -34.04 33.84
C SER A 305 14.17 -35.20 34.11
N GLU A 306 13.82 -35.99 33.08
CA GLU A 306 13.81 -37.47 33.07
C GLU A 306 13.22 -38.02 31.75
N SER A 307 13.82 -39.10 31.27
CA SER A 307 13.47 -39.90 30.08
C SER A 307 12.13 -40.65 30.22
N PHE A 308 11.37 -40.88 29.13
CA PHE A 308 10.67 -42.16 28.80
C PHE A 308 9.90 -42.11 27.43
N LEU A 309 9.62 -43.30 26.90
CA LEU A 309 9.25 -43.77 25.54
C LEU A 309 7.87 -43.33 24.93
N PRO A 310 7.57 -43.64 23.63
CA PRO A 310 6.47 -43.01 22.88
C PRO A 310 5.10 -43.69 23.06
N GLY A 311 4.08 -42.89 23.39
CA GLY A 311 2.67 -43.31 23.50
C GLY A 311 1.86 -43.12 22.22
N LYS A 312 1.06 -44.14 21.88
CA LYS A 312 0.17 -44.26 20.71
C LYS A 312 -1.04 -43.31 20.78
N CYS A 313 -1.48 -42.77 19.64
CA CYS A 313 -2.79 -42.12 19.50
C CYS A 313 -3.84 -43.13 19.01
N THR A 314 -4.93 -43.29 19.77
CA THR A 314 -6.16 -43.99 19.38
C THR A 314 -7.21 -43.01 18.88
N ALA A 315 -7.92 -43.38 17.80
CA ALA A 315 -9.03 -42.62 17.22
C ALA A 315 -10.37 -42.99 17.88
N GLN A 316 -11.19 -41.98 18.18
CA GLN A 316 -12.64 -42.04 18.37
C GLN A 316 -13.18 -40.76 17.70
N GLY A 317 -14.16 -40.72 16.80
CA GLY A 317 -15.29 -41.61 16.59
C GLY A 317 -16.53 -41.02 17.27
N VAL A 318 -17.23 -40.10 16.60
CA VAL A 318 -18.70 -39.97 16.34
C VAL A 318 -18.89 -38.73 15.48
#